data_AF-A0A7C4T4A3-F1
#
_entry.id   AF-A0A7C4T4A3-F1
#
_cell.length_a   1.000
_cell.length_b   1.000
_cell.length_c   1.000
_cell.angle_alpha   90.00
_cell.angle_beta   90.00
_cell.angle_gamma   90.00
#
_symmetry.space_group_name_H-M   'P 1'
#
loop_
_entity.id
_entity.type
_entity.pdbx_description
1 polymer ?
#
loop_
_entity_poly.entity_id
_entity_poly.type
_entity_poly.pdbx_seq_one_letter_code
_entity_poly.pdbx_strand_id
1 'polypeptide(L)'
;MRKVKIIGIGQTPVEEHWELSLRDLAYQAVQAALEDAELATVEGLFVGNMLSSLLSRQDHLGTLIADWSGLRHIEAVKVEAACGSGGAAVRAALMAV
;
A
#
# COMPACT_ATOMS: atom_id res chain seq x y z
N MET A 1 -3.26 24.62 1.15
CA MET A 1 -2.65 23.28 1.17
C MET A 1 -1.68 23.22 2.34
N ARG A 2 -1.78 22.18 3.17
CA ARG A 2 -0.88 21.99 4.32
C ARG A 2 0.47 21.47 3.82
N LYS A 3 1.55 21.72 4.57
CA LYS A 3 2.86 21.15 4.24
C LYS A 3 2.85 19.67 4.61
N VAL A 4 3.23 18.81 3.68
CA VAL A 4 3.28 17.35 3.84
C VAL A 4 4.72 16.89 3.71
N LYS A 5 5.08 15.83 4.45
CA LYS A 5 6.41 15.21 4.43
C LYS A 5 6.26 13.70 4.32
N ILE A 6 7.23 13.07 3.68
CA ILE A 6 7.41 11.61 3.75
C ILE A 6 8.35 11.36 4.93
N ILE A 7 7.93 10.50 5.86
CA ILE A 7 8.66 10.25 7.12
C ILE A 7 9.21 8.82 7.23
N GLY A 8 8.86 7.94 6.30
CA GLY A 8 9.44 6.60 6.23
C GLY A 8 9.18 5.94 4.87
N ILE A 9 10.00 4.95 4.53
CA ILE A 9 9.92 4.18 3.29
C ILE A 9 10.09 2.68 3.56
N GLY A 10 9.48 1.85 2.71
CA GLY A 10 9.62 0.40 2.76
C GLY A 10 9.43 -0.18 1.37
N GLN A 11 10.21 -1.20 1.04
CA GLN A 11 10.21 -1.82 -0.27
C GLN A 11 10.58 -3.30 -0.19
N THR A 12 9.81 -4.14 -0.89
CA THR A 12 10.24 -5.50 -1.22
C THR A 12 11.17 -5.47 -2.44
N PRO A 13 12.25 -6.28 -2.48
CA PRO A 13 13.11 -6.40 -3.66
C PRO A 13 12.32 -6.71 -4.94
N VAL A 14 12.74 -6.17 -6.08
CA VAL A 14 12.09 -6.43 -7.38
C VAL A 14 12.69 -7.70 -7.97
N GLU A 15 12.04 -8.83 -7.71
CA GLU A 15 12.53 -10.16 -8.06
C GLU A 15 11.34 -11.09 -8.38
N GLU A 16 11.64 -12.34 -8.71
CA GLU A 16 10.64 -13.39 -8.95
C GLU A 16 10.25 -14.08 -7.63
N HIS A 17 9.26 -13.52 -6.94
CA HIS A 17 8.78 -14.02 -5.65
C HIS A 17 7.71 -15.10 -5.79
N TRP A 18 8.10 -16.30 -6.22
CA TRP A 18 7.14 -17.39 -6.50
C TRP A 18 6.37 -17.90 -5.27
N GLU A 19 6.97 -17.81 -4.09
CA GLU A 19 6.39 -18.31 -2.83
C GLU A 19 5.57 -17.26 -2.07
N LEU A 20 5.56 -16.00 -2.53
CA LEU A 20 4.88 -14.90 -1.84
C LEU A 20 3.64 -14.47 -2.61
N SER A 21 2.54 -14.30 -1.88
CA SER A 21 1.34 -13.70 -2.47
C SER A 21 1.43 -12.17 -2.51
N LEU A 22 0.54 -11.54 -3.28
CA LEU A 22 0.48 -10.07 -3.38
C LEU A 22 0.33 -9.37 -2.01
N ARG A 23 -0.42 -9.98 -1.08
CA ARG A 23 -0.60 -9.46 0.27
C ARG A 23 0.64 -9.67 1.15
N ASP A 24 1.44 -10.72 0.92
CA ASP A 24 2.70 -10.94 1.65
C ASP A 24 3.75 -9.90 1.24
N LEU A 25 3.86 -9.66 -0.07
CA LEU A 25 4.73 -8.61 -0.60
C LEU A 25 4.31 -7.22 -0.06
N ALA A 26 3.01 -6.93 -0.07
CA ALA A 26 2.50 -5.68 0.49
C ALA A 26 2.77 -5.57 1.99
N TYR A 27 2.56 -6.65 2.77
CA TYR A 27 2.83 -6.68 4.21
C TYR A 27 4.29 -6.34 4.52
N GLN A 28 5.24 -6.99 3.85
CA GLN A 28 6.67 -6.73 4.06
C GLN A 28 7.03 -5.26 3.79
N ALA A 29 6.53 -4.68 2.69
CA ALA A 29 6.75 -3.27 2.38
C ALA A 29 6.09 -2.33 3.40
N VAL A 30 4.87 -2.64 3.85
CA VAL A 30 4.13 -1.86 4.85
C VAL A 30 4.84 -1.89 6.21
N GLN A 31 5.27 -3.07 6.68
CA GLN A 31 5.97 -3.17 7.96
C GLN A 31 7.30 -2.39 7.92
N ALA A 32 8.09 -2.56 6.86
CA ALA A 32 9.34 -1.82 6.72
C ALA A 32 9.12 -0.29 6.71
N ALA A 33 8.06 0.19 6.05
CA ALA A 33 7.74 1.62 6.04
C ALA A 33 7.26 2.15 7.39
N LEU A 34 6.50 1.35 8.15
CA LEU A 34 6.07 1.69 9.50
C LEU A 34 7.24 1.72 10.48
N GLU A 35 8.14 0.75 10.37
CA GLU A 35 9.37 0.68 11.17
C GLU A 35 10.29 1.88 10.91
N ASP A 36 10.55 2.23 9.64
CA ASP A 36 11.36 3.39 9.26
C ASP A 36 10.74 4.73 9.72
N ALA A 37 9.41 4.79 9.75
CA ALA A 37 8.67 5.95 10.28
C ALA A 37 8.53 5.98 11.81
N GLU A 38 8.98 4.93 12.51
CA GLU A 38 8.77 4.72 13.95
C GLU A 38 7.28 4.80 14.37
N LEU A 39 6.38 4.25 13.53
CA LEU A 39 4.93 4.24 13.75
C LEU A 39 4.39 2.83 13.94
N ALA A 40 3.41 2.70 14.84
CA ALA A 40 2.68 1.45 15.03
C ALA A 40 1.45 1.32 14.11
N THR A 41 0.91 2.42 13.59
CA THR A 41 -0.31 2.44 12.76
C THR A 41 -0.41 3.72 11.93
N VAL A 42 -1.39 3.75 11.02
CA VAL A 42 -1.79 4.92 10.21
C VAL A 42 -3.31 5.11 10.27
N GLU A 43 -3.82 6.23 9.75
CA GLU A 43 -5.26 6.50 9.64
C GLU A 43 -5.86 6.06 8.30
N GLY A 44 -5.01 5.92 7.26
CA GLY A 44 -5.45 5.51 5.93
C GLY A 44 -4.35 4.86 5.09
N LEU A 45 -4.76 3.97 4.19
CA LEU A 45 -3.89 3.23 3.28
C LEU A 45 -4.37 3.37 1.83
N PHE A 46 -3.47 3.84 0.95
CA PHE A 46 -3.73 4.01 -0.48
C PHE A 46 -2.85 3.03 -1.26
N VAL A 47 -3.46 2.01 -1.86
CA VAL A 47 -2.75 0.94 -2.57
C VAL A 47 -2.84 1.15 -4.08
N GLY A 48 -1.71 1.41 -4.73
CA GLY A 48 -1.63 1.44 -6.19
C GLY A 48 -1.41 0.05 -6.78
N ASN A 49 -2.33 -0.46 -7.60
CA ASN A 49 -2.12 -1.75 -8.27
C ASN A 49 -2.99 -1.89 -9.52
N MET A 50 -2.36 -2.26 -10.65
CA MET A 50 -3.03 -2.32 -11.95
C MET A 50 -3.77 -3.62 -12.27
N LEU A 51 -3.23 -4.74 -11.77
CA LEU A 51 -3.50 -6.06 -12.33
C LEU A 51 -4.07 -7.04 -11.31
N SER A 52 -4.30 -6.60 -10.08
CA SER A 52 -4.83 -7.41 -8.98
C SER A 52 -6.15 -8.08 -9.33
N SER A 53 -7.03 -7.36 -10.01
CA SER A 53 -8.31 -7.89 -10.49
C SER A 53 -8.12 -9.00 -11.53
N LEU A 54 -7.21 -8.80 -12.49
CA LEU A 54 -7.04 -9.69 -13.63
C LEU A 54 -6.14 -10.90 -13.32
N LEU A 55 -4.99 -10.65 -12.70
CA LEU A 55 -3.95 -11.66 -12.46
C LEU A 55 -4.10 -12.34 -11.09
N SER A 56 -4.56 -11.61 -10.08
CA SER A 56 -4.73 -12.14 -8.72
C SER A 56 -6.18 -12.42 -8.36
N ARG A 57 -7.13 -12.12 -9.26
CA ARG A 57 -8.58 -12.27 -9.05
C ARG A 57 -9.05 -11.59 -7.75
N GLN A 58 -8.45 -10.44 -7.45
CA GLN A 58 -8.64 -9.73 -6.20
C GLN A 58 -8.91 -8.25 -6.44
N ASP A 59 -10.16 -7.83 -6.28
CA ASP A 59 -10.56 -6.42 -6.47
C ASP A 59 -10.27 -5.55 -5.25
N HIS A 60 -10.80 -5.94 -4.09
CA HIS A 60 -10.81 -5.16 -2.85
C HIS A 60 -9.44 -5.16 -2.13
N LEU A 61 -8.38 -4.89 -2.89
CA LEU A 61 -6.99 -5.09 -2.49
C LEU A 61 -6.55 -4.20 -1.32
N GLY A 62 -6.99 -2.93 -1.28
CA GLY A 62 -6.65 -2.01 -0.19
C GLY A 62 -7.04 -2.58 1.17
N THR A 63 -8.31 -2.99 1.30
CA THR A 63 -8.86 -3.64 2.50
C THR A 63 -8.18 -4.98 2.80
N LEU A 64 -7.90 -5.79 1.77
CA LEU A 64 -7.17 -7.05 1.97
C LEU A 64 -5.79 -6.80 2.60
N ILE A 65 -5.04 -5.81 2.10
CA ILE A 65 -3.70 -5.50 2.61
C ILE A 65 -3.78 -4.91 4.02
N ALA A 66 -4.74 -4.01 4.28
CA ALA A 66 -4.94 -3.45 5.62
C ALA A 66 -5.22 -4.54 6.66
N ASP A 67 -6.15 -5.45 6.37
CA ASP A 67 -6.47 -6.58 7.26
C ASP A 67 -5.26 -7.51 7.46
N TRP A 68 -4.61 -7.92 6.35
CA TRP A 68 -3.44 -8.80 6.38
C TRP A 68 -2.25 -8.18 7.13
N SER A 69 -2.12 -6.85 7.09
CA SER A 69 -1.05 -6.12 7.78
C SER A 69 -1.39 -5.73 9.22
N GLY A 70 -2.54 -6.17 9.74
CA GLY A 70 -2.97 -5.85 11.11
C GLY A 70 -3.41 -4.40 11.31
N LEU A 71 -3.53 -3.61 10.24
CA LEU A 71 -3.99 -2.22 10.25
C LEU A 71 -5.53 -2.18 10.29
N ARG A 72 -6.10 -2.61 11.42
CA ARG A 72 -7.55 -2.65 11.60
C ARG A 72 -8.10 -1.27 11.86
N HIS A 73 -9.34 -1.04 11.42
CA HIS A 73 -10.10 0.20 11.64
C HIS A 73 -9.52 1.45 10.95
N ILE A 74 -8.67 1.27 9.93
CA ILE A 74 -8.19 2.35 9.06
C ILE A 74 -9.03 2.41 7.78
N GLU A 75 -9.03 3.57 7.11
CA GLU A 75 -9.55 3.66 5.74
C GLU A 75 -8.56 3.01 4.77
N ALA A 76 -9.04 2.20 3.82
CA ALA A 76 -8.14 1.55 2.85
C ALA A 76 -8.76 1.47 1.46
N VAL A 77 -8.04 1.95 0.44
CA VAL A 77 -8.56 1.99 -0.94
C VAL A 77 -7.51 1.54 -1.95
N LYS A 78 -7.99 0.91 -3.04
CA LYS A 78 -7.17 0.64 -4.23
C LYS A 78 -7.29 1.81 -5.21
N VAL A 79 -6.16 2.26 -5.76
CA VAL A 79 -6.05 3.24 -6.83
C VAL A 79 -5.48 2.56 -8.07
N GLU A 80 -6.14 2.79 -9.21
CA GLU A 80 -5.86 2.14 -10.49
C GLU A 80 -5.60 3.23 -11.54
N ALA A 81 -4.41 3.26 -12.10
CA ALA A 81 -4.00 4.18 -13.17
C ALA A 81 -2.93 3.54 -14.08
N ALA A 82 -3.11 2.27 -14.43
CA ALA A 82 -2.14 1.49 -15.19
C ALA A 82 -0.74 1.53 -14.55
N CYS A 83 0.33 1.72 -15.34
CA CYS A 83 1.70 1.88 -14.86
C CYS A 83 1.87 3.07 -13.88
N GLY A 84 0.94 4.02 -13.89
CA GLY A 84 0.94 5.19 -13.00
C GLY A 84 0.28 4.95 -11.64
N SER A 85 -0.22 3.74 -11.34
CA SER A 85 -1.00 3.45 -10.13
C SER A 85 -0.27 3.83 -8.83
N GLY A 86 1.04 3.60 -8.74
CA GLY A 86 1.83 3.98 -7.56
C GLY A 86 1.86 5.49 -7.34
N GLY A 87 2.12 6.26 -8.41
CA GLY A 87 2.10 7.74 -8.34
C GLY A 87 0.70 8.28 -8.06
N ALA A 88 -0.34 7.66 -8.63
CA ALA A 88 -1.72 8.03 -8.35
C ALA A 88 -2.12 7.77 -6.88
N ALA A 89 -1.65 6.67 -6.28
CA ALA A 89 -1.86 6.38 -4.86
C ALA A 89 -1.17 7.40 -3.95
N VAL A 90 0.09 7.76 -4.23
CA VAL A 90 0.81 8.82 -3.49
C VAL A 90 0.09 10.16 -3.60
N ARG A 91 -0.40 10.51 -4.80
CA ARG A 91 -1.20 11.73 -5.01
C ARG A 91 -2.52 11.68 -4.21
N ALA A 92 -3.20 10.55 -4.17
CA ALA A 92 -4.43 10.38 -3.40
C ALA A 92 -4.17 10.58 -1.89
N ALA A 93 -3.10 9.98 -1.36
CA ALA A 93 -2.68 10.17 0.03
C ALA A 93 -2.35 11.64 0.34
N LEU A 94 -1.62 12.33 -0.56
CA LEU A 94 -1.30 13.76 -0.41
C LEU A 94 -2.55 14.65 -0.34
N MET A 95 -3.60 14.34 -1.11
CA MET A 95 -4.84 15.11 -1.12
C MET A 95 -5.72 14.88 0.11
N ALA A 96 -5.49 13.80 0.86
CA ALA A 96 -6.28 13.45 2.03
C ALA A 96 -5.88 14.18 3.31
N VAL A 97 -4.78 14.98 3.32
CA VAL A 97 -4.12 15.54 4.52
C VAL A 97 -3.87 17.06 4.53
#